data_AF-X6J189-F1
#
_entry.id   AF-X6J189-F1
#
_cell.length_a   1.000
_cell.length_b   1.000
_cell.length_c   1.000
_cell.angle_alpha   90.00
_cell.angle_beta   90.00
_cell.angle_gamma   90.00
#
_symmetry.space_group_name_H-M   'P 1'
#
loop_
_entity.id
_entity.type
_entity.pdbx_description
1 polymer ?
#
loop_
_entity_poly.entity_id
_entity_poly.type
_entity_poly.pdbx_seq_one_letter_code
_entity_poly.pdbx_strand_id
1 'polypeptide(L)'
;MSKFKPGQSGNPKGRPLGSRPAALVALEALAEGEAEAIVRAMIEKAKEGDAVAARPILDRIWPPRKGARVQFDLPVVTGAADLPAAMASINRQVADGEISPEEGAIIAGLLDVQRKAIEAGDIAARLDALEAKLGAR
;
A
#
# COMPACT_ATOMS: atom_id res chain seq x y z
N MET A 1 -31.48 -7.52 41.51
CA MET A 1 -31.76 -6.37 40.60
C MET A 1 -30.66 -5.33 40.78
N SER A 2 -30.03 -4.86 39.70
CA SER A 2 -28.94 -3.88 39.81
C SER A 2 -29.49 -2.52 40.27
N LYS A 3 -28.75 -1.81 41.15
CA LYS A 3 -29.18 -0.55 41.79
C LYS A 3 -29.11 0.69 40.88
N PHE A 4 -28.82 0.55 39.59
CA PHE A 4 -28.60 1.68 38.67
C PHE A 4 -29.62 1.68 37.54
N LYS A 5 -30.21 2.86 37.26
CA LYS A 5 -31.15 3.04 36.14
C LYS A 5 -30.38 3.04 34.81
N PRO A 6 -30.81 2.27 33.79
CA PRO A 6 -30.24 2.36 32.45
C PRO A 6 -30.25 3.81 31.94
N GLY A 7 -29.11 4.29 31.44
CA GLY A 7 -28.95 5.66 30.92
C GLY A 7 -28.67 6.75 31.95
N GLN A 8 -28.62 6.44 33.25
CA GLN A 8 -28.31 7.42 34.30
C GLN A 8 -27.01 7.04 35.03
N SER A 9 -26.01 7.93 34.97
CA SER A 9 -24.75 7.73 35.71
C SER A 9 -25.02 7.64 37.21
N GLY A 10 -24.47 6.62 37.86
CA GLY A 10 -24.52 6.47 39.32
C GLY A 10 -23.73 7.55 40.09
N ASN A 11 -22.87 8.31 39.39
CA ASN A 11 -22.18 9.49 39.92
C ASN A 11 -22.39 10.68 38.96
N PRO A 12 -23.47 11.46 39.13
CA PRO A 12 -23.75 12.62 38.27
C PRO A 12 -22.75 13.79 38.44
N LYS A 13 -21.95 13.81 39.51
CA LYS A 13 -20.80 14.73 39.70
C LYS A 13 -19.47 14.12 39.22
N GLY A 14 -19.53 12.90 38.67
CA GLY A 14 -18.38 12.25 38.07
C GLY A 14 -17.86 13.04 36.87
N ARG A 15 -16.66 12.66 36.44
CA ARG A 15 -16.02 13.30 35.30
C ARG A 15 -16.95 13.24 34.06
N PRO A 16 -17.27 14.38 33.43
CA PRO A 16 -18.20 14.40 32.30
C PRO A 16 -17.71 13.52 31.16
N LEU A 17 -18.64 12.84 30.49
CA LEU A 17 -18.36 12.04 29.31
C LEU A 17 -17.69 12.92 28.24
N GLY A 18 -16.56 12.47 27.69
CA GLY A 18 -15.77 13.24 26.71
C GLY A 18 -14.72 14.20 27.31
N SER A 19 -14.63 14.33 28.64
CA SER A 19 -13.62 15.19 29.26
C SER A 19 -12.22 14.64 29.05
N ARG A 20 -11.33 15.44 28.46
CA ARG A 20 -9.92 15.10 28.22
C ARG A 20 -9.07 15.35 29.48
N PRO A 21 -8.14 14.46 29.88
CA PRO A 21 -7.35 14.67 31.10
C PRO A 21 -6.46 15.89 30.94
N ALA A 22 -6.33 16.72 31.99
CA ALA A 22 -5.42 17.87 31.95
C ALA A 22 -3.99 17.45 31.56
N ALA A 23 -3.53 16.29 32.03
CA ALA A 23 -2.26 15.69 31.64
C ALA A 23 -2.18 15.38 30.13
N LEU A 24 -3.25 14.88 29.52
CA LEU A 24 -3.28 14.59 28.08
C LEU A 24 -3.25 15.89 27.25
N VAL A 25 -3.98 16.92 27.69
CA VAL A 25 -3.96 18.24 27.05
C VAL A 25 -2.55 18.86 27.13
N ALA A 26 -1.89 18.75 28.28
CA ALA A 26 -0.51 19.21 28.44
C ALA A 26 0.48 18.43 27.57
N LEU A 27 0.32 17.11 27.46
CA LEU A 27 1.16 16.28 26.60
C LEU A 27 0.98 16.61 25.12
N GLU A 28 -0.24 16.88 24.66
CA GLU A 28 -0.47 17.30 23.27
C GLU A 28 0.14 18.66 22.97
N ALA A 29 0.00 19.63 23.88
CA ALA A 29 0.64 20.93 23.73
C ALA A 29 2.17 20.83 23.69
N LEU A 30 2.75 19.89 24.44
CA LEU A 30 4.18 19.58 24.38
C LEU A 30 4.60 18.85 23.10
N ALA A 31 3.71 18.06 22.50
CA ALA A 31 4.03 17.28 21.30
C ALA A 31 3.84 18.07 20.00
N GLU A 32 3.12 19.19 20.04
CA GLU A 32 2.84 20.02 18.88
C GLU A 32 4.15 20.62 18.32
N GLY A 33 4.49 20.27 17.08
CA GLY A 33 5.71 20.73 16.41
C GLY A 33 7.00 19.99 16.77
N GLU A 34 6.99 19.10 17.77
CA GLU A 34 8.20 18.39 18.23
C GLU A 34 8.61 17.19 17.36
N ALA A 35 7.81 16.84 16.36
CA ALA A 35 8.03 15.64 15.55
C ALA A 35 9.44 15.57 14.94
N GLU A 36 9.93 16.68 14.38
CA GLU A 36 11.26 16.73 13.78
C GLU A 36 12.37 16.60 14.83
N ALA A 37 12.25 17.32 15.95
CA ALA A 37 13.23 17.31 17.03
C ALA A 37 13.37 15.92 17.66
N ILE A 38 12.24 15.25 17.91
CA ILE A 38 12.20 13.88 18.42
C ILE A 38 12.87 12.91 17.44
N VAL A 39 12.57 13.02 16.14
CA VAL A 39 13.20 12.17 15.12
C VAL A 39 14.71 12.37 15.08
N ARG A 40 15.20 13.62 15.12
CA ARG A 40 16.64 13.92 15.16
C ARG A 40 17.32 13.34 16.40
N ALA A 41 16.70 13.48 17.58
CA ALA A 41 17.23 12.92 18.82
C ALA A 41 17.32 11.38 18.78
N MET A 42 16.31 10.70 18.20
CA MET A 42 16.33 9.25 18.04
C MET A 42 17.40 8.78 17.06
N ILE A 43 17.68 9.56 15.99
CA ILE A 43 18.79 9.26 15.07
C ILE A 43 20.13 9.31 15.79
N GLU A 44 20.39 10.34 16.61
CA GLU A 44 21.65 10.44 17.36
C GLU A 44 21.78 9.31 18.39
N LYS A 45 20.71 8.99 19.11
CA LYS A 45 20.70 7.83 20.03
C LYS A 45 20.98 6.50 19.31
N ALA A 46 20.38 6.31 18.14
CA ALA A 46 20.66 5.13 17.32
C ALA A 46 22.13 5.06 16.87
N LYS A 47 22.74 6.20 16.50
CA LYS A 47 24.18 6.27 16.16
C LYS A 47 25.09 5.97 17.35
N GLU A 48 24.66 6.28 18.57
CA GLU A 48 25.36 5.91 19.82
C GLU A 48 25.24 4.40 20.15
N GLY A 49 24.47 3.63 19.39
CA GLY A 49 24.30 2.19 19.58
C GLY A 49 23.06 1.78 20.39
N ASP A 50 22.11 2.71 20.63
CA ASP A 50 20.83 2.37 21.25
C ASP A 50 19.98 1.52 20.29
N ALA A 51 19.87 0.23 20.59
CA ALA A 51 19.12 -0.73 19.77
C ALA A 51 17.62 -0.42 19.69
N VAL A 52 17.03 0.22 20.71
CA VAL A 52 15.60 0.58 20.72
C VAL A 52 15.36 1.75 19.78
N ALA A 53 16.23 2.76 19.81
CA ALA A 53 16.16 3.89 18.88
C ALA A 53 16.49 3.46 17.43
N ALA A 54 17.44 2.55 17.26
CA ALA A 54 17.87 2.08 15.93
C ALA A 54 16.82 1.22 15.23
N ARG A 55 16.04 0.41 15.96
CA ARG A 55 15.10 -0.54 15.37
C ARG A 55 14.10 0.06 14.37
N PRO A 56 13.29 1.09 14.72
CA PRO A 56 12.32 1.68 13.79
C PRO A 56 12.97 2.42 12.60
N ILE A 57 14.24 2.80 12.72
CA ILE A 57 15.04 3.42 11.66
C ILE A 57 15.54 2.33 10.70
N LEU A 58 16.13 1.27 11.23
CA LEU A 58 16.67 0.15 10.46
C LEU A 58 15.56 -0.63 9.74
N ASP A 59 14.39 -0.85 10.33
CA ASP A 59 13.25 -1.50 9.68
C ASP A 59 12.77 -0.74 8.41
N ARG A 60 13.13 0.55 8.26
CA ARG A 60 12.85 1.36 7.05
C ARG A 60 14.01 1.44 6.06
N ILE A 61 15.24 1.23 6.52
CA ILE A 61 16.46 1.36 5.70
C ILE A 61 16.93 -0.01 5.19
N TRP A 62 16.68 -1.10 5.92
CA TRP A 62 17.18 -2.45 5.68
C TRP A 62 16.10 -3.52 5.98
N PRO A 63 15.74 -4.36 5.00
CA PRO A 63 14.46 -4.35 4.25
C PRO A 63 13.20 -4.67 5.10
N PRO A 64 11.99 -4.18 4.74
CA PRO A 64 11.36 -4.51 3.46
C PRO A 64 10.74 -3.32 2.72
N ARG A 65 11.22 -3.07 1.49
CA ARG A 65 10.69 -2.08 0.55
C ARG A 65 9.36 -2.52 -0.06
N LYS A 66 8.32 -2.67 0.76
CA LYS A 66 6.95 -2.83 0.23
C LYS A 66 6.47 -1.49 -0.32
N GLY A 67 6.39 -1.38 -1.64
CA GLY A 67 5.84 -0.21 -2.32
C GLY A 67 6.83 0.93 -2.63
N ALA A 68 8.14 0.65 -2.63
CA ALA A 68 9.09 1.58 -3.24
C ALA A 68 8.79 1.75 -4.73
N ARG A 69 9.12 2.92 -5.29
CA ARG A 69 9.00 3.13 -6.74
C ARG A 69 10.02 2.23 -7.44
N VAL A 70 9.53 1.38 -8.32
CA VAL A 70 10.35 0.51 -9.17
C VAL A 70 10.42 1.12 -10.55
N GLN A 71 11.63 1.25 -11.08
CA GLN A 71 11.86 1.57 -12.47
C GLN A 71 12.11 0.25 -13.20
N PHE A 72 11.34 0.00 -14.25
CA PHE A 72 11.47 -1.20 -15.08
C PHE A 72 11.07 -0.87 -16.50
N ASP A 73 11.70 -1.56 -17.45
CA ASP A 73 11.43 -1.37 -18.87
C ASP A 73 10.47 -2.46 -19.36
N LEU A 74 9.33 -2.02 -19.89
CA LEU A 74 8.33 -2.89 -20.48
C LEU A 74 8.16 -2.52 -21.96
N PRO A 75 8.25 -3.49 -22.90
CA PRO A 75 7.88 -3.23 -24.28
C PRO A 75 6.41 -2.84 -24.38
N VAL A 76 6.05 -2.09 -25.42
CA VAL A 76 4.67 -1.65 -25.64
C VAL A 76 3.79 -2.89 -25.87
N VAL A 77 2.70 -2.98 -25.10
CA VAL A 77 1.71 -4.06 -25.20
C VAL A 77 0.43 -3.50 -25.79
N THR A 78 0.19 -3.80 -27.06
CA THR A 78 -1.02 -3.36 -27.80
C THR A 78 -2.01 -4.49 -28.00
N GLY A 79 -1.53 -5.73 -28.05
CA GLY A 79 -2.36 -6.92 -28.23
C GLY A 79 -1.79 -8.15 -27.56
N ALA A 80 -2.55 -9.25 -27.62
CA ALA A 80 -2.16 -10.52 -26.98
C ALA A 80 -0.83 -11.08 -27.50
N ALA A 81 -0.46 -10.78 -28.76
CA ALA A 81 0.80 -11.22 -29.36
C ALA A 81 2.04 -10.60 -28.72
N ASP A 82 1.92 -9.45 -28.05
CA ASP A 82 3.03 -8.73 -27.42
C ASP A 82 3.37 -9.27 -26.02
N LEU A 83 2.45 -10.02 -25.41
CA LEU A 83 2.55 -10.50 -24.03
C LEU A 83 3.77 -11.39 -23.75
N PRO A 84 4.16 -12.33 -24.64
CA PRO A 84 5.35 -13.15 -24.41
C PRO A 84 6.63 -12.32 -24.32
N ALA A 85 6.76 -11.28 -25.15
CA ALA A 85 7.92 -10.40 -25.15
C ALA A 85 7.96 -9.54 -23.87
N ALA A 86 6.81 -9.04 -23.43
CA ALA A 86 6.69 -8.32 -22.17
C ALA A 86 7.07 -9.20 -20.96
N MET A 87 6.59 -10.44 -20.92
CA MET A 87 6.93 -11.38 -19.85
C MET A 87 8.42 -11.75 -19.84
N ALA A 88 9.02 -11.95 -21.02
CA ALA A 88 10.45 -12.20 -21.15
C ALA A 88 11.29 -11.02 -20.62
N SER A 89 10.87 -9.78 -20.89
CA SER A 89 11.53 -8.57 -20.36
C SER A 89 11.50 -8.53 -18.83
N ILE A 90 10.36 -8.85 -18.21
CA ILE A 90 10.22 -8.89 -16.75
C ILE A 90 11.15 -9.96 -16.16
N ASN A 91 11.13 -11.17 -16.73
CA ASN A 91 11.96 -12.29 -16.24
C ASN A 91 13.46 -11.98 -16.33
N ARG A 92 13.90 -11.31 -17.41
CA ARG A 92 15.29 -10.88 -17.56
C ARG A 92 15.68 -9.89 -16.46
N GLN A 93 14.87 -8.85 -16.24
CA GLN A 93 15.16 -7.83 -15.22
C GLN A 93 15.19 -8.42 -13.80
N VAL A 94 14.35 -9.43 -13.52
CA VAL A 94 14.42 -10.20 -12.26
C VAL A 94 15.73 -10.99 -12.17
N ALA A 95 16.13 -11.68 -13.24
CA ALA A 95 17.35 -12.47 -13.27
C ALA A 95 18.62 -11.61 -13.14
N ASP A 96 18.60 -10.41 -13.72
CA ASP A 96 19.70 -9.44 -13.65
C ASP A 96 19.74 -8.69 -12.30
N GLY A 97 18.69 -8.83 -11.47
CA GLY A 97 18.59 -8.21 -10.15
C GLY A 97 18.20 -6.72 -10.20
N GLU A 98 17.76 -6.21 -11.34
CA GLU A 98 17.27 -4.84 -11.50
C GLU A 98 15.96 -4.61 -10.76
N ILE A 99 15.11 -5.65 -10.72
CA ILE A 99 13.88 -5.70 -9.92
C ILE A 99 13.84 -6.97 -9.08
N SER A 100 13.20 -6.92 -7.92
CA SER A 100 13.05 -8.11 -7.07
C SER A 100 12.04 -9.11 -7.64
N PRO A 101 12.12 -10.40 -7.26
CA PRO A 101 11.09 -11.39 -7.63
C PRO A 101 9.68 -11.00 -7.19
N GLU A 102 9.54 -10.34 -6.04
CA GLU A 102 8.26 -9.86 -5.52
C GLU A 102 7.69 -8.74 -6.40
N GLU A 103 8.52 -7.77 -6.81
CA GLU A 103 8.13 -6.70 -7.72
C GLU A 103 7.80 -7.26 -9.12
N GLY A 104 8.59 -8.20 -9.63
CA GLY A 104 8.32 -8.90 -10.88
C GLY A 104 6.96 -9.60 -10.89
N ALA A 105 6.60 -10.27 -9.80
CA ALA A 105 5.29 -10.91 -9.65
C ALA A 105 4.13 -9.90 -9.66
N ILE A 106 4.30 -8.74 -9.02
CA ILE A 106 3.30 -7.66 -9.03
C ILE A 106 3.12 -7.11 -10.46
N ILE A 107 4.22 -6.83 -11.16
CA ILE A 107 4.19 -6.31 -12.54
C ILE A 107 3.55 -7.33 -13.49
N ALA A 108 3.88 -8.62 -13.37
CA ALA A 108 3.25 -9.69 -14.13
C ALA A 108 1.73 -9.76 -13.88
N GLY A 109 1.30 -9.51 -12.64
CA GLY A 109 -0.13 -9.42 -12.29
C GLY A 109 -0.84 -8.26 -13.00
N LEU A 110 -0.22 -7.08 -13.10
CA LEU A 110 -0.76 -5.95 -13.86
C LEU A 110 -0.90 -6.30 -15.36
N LEU A 111 0.08 -7.01 -15.90
CA LEU A 111 0.06 -7.43 -17.30
C LEU A 111 -1.06 -8.45 -17.58
N ASP A 112 -1.37 -9.36 -16.65
CA ASP A 112 -2.51 -10.27 -16.80
C ASP A 112 -3.86 -9.54 -16.77
N VAL A 113 -4.00 -8.47 -15.97
CA VAL A 113 -5.19 -7.62 -15.99
C VAL A 113 -5.34 -6.94 -17.36
N GLN A 114 -4.24 -6.41 -17.92
CA GLN A 114 -4.25 -5.83 -19.26
C GLN A 114 -4.61 -6.86 -20.34
N ARG A 115 -4.05 -8.07 -20.28
CA ARG A 115 -4.39 -9.18 -21.19
C ARG A 115 -5.88 -9.46 -21.19
N LYS A 116 -6.49 -9.59 -20.00
CA LYS A 116 -7.93 -9.86 -19.86
C LYS A 116 -8.78 -8.76 -20.50
N ALA A 117 -8.37 -7.50 -20.36
CA ALA A 117 -9.08 -6.37 -20.98
C ALA A 117 -8.99 -6.41 -22.52
N ILE A 118 -7.81 -6.73 -23.07
CA ILE A 118 -7.60 -6.88 -24.53
C ILE A 118 -8.46 -8.03 -25.06
N GLU A 119 -8.37 -9.20 -24.44
CA GLU A 119 -9.14 -10.38 -24.85
C GLU A 119 -10.65 -10.14 -24.81
N ALA A 120 -11.15 -9.45 -23.78
CA ALA A 120 -12.56 -9.10 -23.68
C ALA A 120 -13.00 -8.17 -24.83
N GLY A 121 -12.17 -7.19 -25.20
CA GLY A 121 -12.41 -6.31 -26.34
C GLY A 121 -12.42 -7.07 -27.68
N ASP A 122 -11.43 -7.93 -27.89
CA ASP A 122 -11.32 -8.74 -29.11
C ASP A 122 -12.50 -9.71 -29.26
N ILE A 123 -12.93 -10.33 -28.16
CA ILE A 123 -14.09 -11.24 -28.15
C ILE A 123 -15.38 -10.47 -28.46
N ALA A 124 -15.60 -9.30 -27.84
CA ALA A 124 -16.76 -8.47 -28.09
C ALA A 124 -16.83 -8.07 -29.58
N ALA A 125 -15.73 -7.58 -30.15
CA ALA A 125 -15.67 -7.20 -31.57
C ALA A 125 -15.97 -8.39 -32.51
N ARG A 126 -15.49 -9.59 -32.17
CA ARG A 126 -15.78 -10.81 -32.94
C ARG A 126 -17.24 -11.26 -32.81
N LEU A 127 -17.85 -11.09 -31.65
CA LEU A 127 -19.27 -11.39 -31.43
C LEU A 127 -20.14 -10.43 -32.24
N ASP A 128 -19.90 -9.13 -32.17
CA ASP A 128 -20.64 -8.12 -32.94
C ASP A 128 -20.57 -8.42 -34.46
N ALA A 129 -19.38 -8.78 -34.95
CA ALA A 129 -19.19 -9.14 -36.36
C ALA A 129 -19.94 -10.41 -36.78
N LEU A 130 -20.10 -11.38 -35.87
CA LEU A 130 -20.90 -12.59 -36.10
C LEU A 130 -22.38 -12.29 -36.04
N GLU A 131 -22.83 -11.51 -35.07
CA GLU A 131 -24.22 -11.08 -34.91
C GLU A 131 -24.69 -10.25 -36.10
N ALA A 132 -23.87 -9.31 -36.59
CA ALA A 132 -24.16 -8.56 -37.80
C ALA A 132 -24.32 -9.46 -39.05
N LYS A 133 -23.49 -10.50 -39.17
CA LYS A 133 -23.59 -11.48 -40.27
C LYS A 133 -24.81 -12.39 -40.15
N LEU A 134 -25.23 -12.71 -38.93
CA LEU A 134 -26.37 -13.60 -38.64
C LEU A 134 -27.71 -12.84 -38.69
N GLY A 135 -27.74 -11.58 -38.26
CA GLY A 135 -28.93 -10.71 -38.26
C GLY A 135 -29.23 -10.04 -39.61
N ALA A 136 -28.28 -10.06 -40.55
CA ALA A 136 -28.48 -9.60 -41.93
C ALA A 136 -29.18 -10.65 -42.83
N ARG A 137 -29.84 -11.65 -42.25
CA ARG A 137 -30.55 -12.74 -42.96
C ARG A 137 -32.05 -12.67 -42.73
#